data_AF-S8EAC6-F1
#
_entry.id   AF-S8EAC6-F1
#
_cell.length_a   1.000
_cell.length_b   1.000
_cell.length_c   1.000
_cell.angle_alpha   90.00
_cell.angle_beta   90.00
_cell.angle_gamma   90.00
#
_symmetry.space_group_name_H-M   'P 1'
#
loop_
_entity.id
_entity.type
_entity.pdbx_description
1 polymer ?
#
loop_
_entity_poly.entity_id
_entity_poly.type
_entity_poly.pdbx_seq_one_letter_code
_entity_poly.pdbx_strand_id
1 'polypeptide(L)'
;STKMMMMKDPDDEKGGFEKKSNEAQDEEEDICPTCLDDYDADNPKMVAKCGHHFHLVCILEWMERSPTCAVCDQVLFSYHYYTL
;
A
#
# COMPACT_ATOMS: atom_id res chain seq x y z
N SER A 1 -10.41 -62.95 20.08
CA SER A 1 -11.42 -61.90 20.30
C SER A 1 -11.81 -61.31 18.97
N THR A 2 -13.11 -61.36 18.73
CA THR A 2 -13.82 -61.09 17.48
C THR A 2 -13.91 -59.59 17.20
N LYS A 3 -14.18 -59.28 15.92
CA LYS A 3 -15.01 -58.15 15.44
C LYS A 3 -14.22 -56.85 15.15
N MET A 4 -14.28 -56.19 14.01
CA MET A 4 -15.06 -56.36 12.76
C MET A 4 -14.41 -55.51 11.65
N MET A 5 -14.58 -55.94 10.41
CA MET A 5 -14.26 -55.20 9.19
C MET A 5 -15.43 -54.27 8.77
N MET A 6 -15.14 -53.36 7.83
CA MET A 6 -16.03 -52.62 6.90
C MET A 6 -16.75 -51.36 7.48
N MET A 7 -16.95 -50.22 6.79
CA MET A 7 -16.82 -49.71 5.41
C MET A 7 -16.38 -48.21 5.49
N LYS A 8 -15.33 -47.74 4.81
CA LYS A 8 -15.30 -46.87 3.60
C LYS A 8 -16.26 -45.66 3.59
N ASP A 9 -15.66 -44.46 3.64
CA ASP A 9 -16.09 -43.29 2.85
C ASP A 9 -14.82 -42.62 2.24
N PRO A 10 -14.80 -42.35 0.91
CA PRO A 10 -13.75 -41.64 0.22
C PRO A 10 -14.26 -40.28 -0.27
N ASP A 11 -14.00 -39.22 0.48
CA ASP A 11 -14.13 -37.85 -0.01
C ASP A 11 -12.72 -37.25 -0.20
N ASP A 12 -12.21 -37.52 -1.39
CA ASP A 12 -11.30 -36.64 -2.12
C ASP A 12 -11.99 -35.27 -2.25
N GLU A 13 -11.60 -34.30 -1.44
CA GLU A 13 -11.90 -32.89 -1.71
C GLU A 13 -10.61 -32.08 -1.48
N LYS A 14 -9.97 -31.80 -2.63
CA LYS A 14 -8.92 -30.81 -2.83
C LYS A 14 -9.17 -29.54 -2.01
N GLY A 15 -8.22 -29.19 -1.14
CA GLY A 15 -8.04 -27.83 -0.65
C GLY A 15 -6.67 -27.33 -1.08
N GLY A 16 -6.59 -26.68 -2.24
CA GLY A 16 -5.37 -26.00 -2.68
C GLY A 16 -4.98 -24.96 -1.65
N PHE A 17 -3.71 -24.95 -1.23
CA PHE A 17 -3.18 -23.91 -0.36
C PHE A 17 -3.36 -22.58 -1.06
N GLU A 18 -4.27 -21.80 -0.48
CA GLU A 18 -4.77 -20.53 -0.96
C GLU A 18 -3.59 -19.60 -1.20
N LYS A 19 -3.52 -19.06 -2.42
CA LYS A 19 -2.72 -17.86 -2.67
C LYS A 19 -3.33 -16.82 -1.76
N LYS A 20 -2.62 -16.44 -0.71
CA LYS A 20 -2.99 -15.30 0.13
C LYS A 20 -2.92 -14.07 -0.78
N SER A 21 -4.05 -13.75 -1.39
CA SER A 21 -4.34 -12.45 -1.95
C SER A 21 -4.04 -11.45 -0.86
N ASN A 22 -3.18 -10.50 -1.19
CA ASN A 22 -2.80 -9.41 -0.32
C ASN A 22 -4.00 -8.45 -0.25
N GLU A 23 -5.07 -8.87 0.42
CA GLU A 23 -6.26 -8.07 0.70
C GLU A 23 -6.03 -7.32 2.01
N ALA A 24 -5.16 -6.31 1.93
CA ALA A 24 -4.94 -5.31 2.96
C ALA A 24 -4.44 -3.99 2.34
N GLN A 25 -4.83 -3.69 1.11
CA GLN A 25 -4.21 -2.59 0.35
C GLN A 25 -5.08 -1.36 0.11
N ASP A 26 -6.32 -1.28 0.60
CA ASP A 26 -7.17 -0.10 0.33
C ASP A 26 -7.60 0.67 1.60
N GLU A 27 -7.37 0.16 2.81
CA GLU A 27 -7.72 0.88 4.06
C GLU A 27 -6.54 1.65 4.66
N GLU A 28 -5.30 1.39 4.23
CA GLU A 28 -4.09 2.15 4.63
C GLU A 28 -3.74 3.28 3.62
N GLU A 29 -4.48 3.43 2.52
CA GLU A 29 -4.23 4.43 1.47
C GLU A 29 -4.72 5.85 1.79
N ASP A 30 -5.40 6.06 2.92
CA ASP A 30 -5.83 7.39 3.38
C ASP A 30 -4.96 7.93 4.54
N ILE A 31 -3.75 7.40 4.73
CA ILE A 31 -2.77 7.92 5.70
C ILE A 31 -1.56 8.49 4.97
N CYS A 32 -1.03 9.61 5.45
CA CYS A 32 0.17 10.21 4.89
C CYS A 32 1.43 9.37 5.19
N PRO A 33 2.18 8.88 4.18
CA PRO A 33 3.30 7.98 4.40
C PRO A 33 4.53 8.64 5.05
N THR A 34 4.56 9.98 5.14
CA THR A 34 5.66 10.72 5.77
C THR A 34 5.44 11.00 7.25
N CYS A 35 4.22 11.30 7.68
CA CYS A 35 3.90 11.58 9.09
C CYS A 35 3.07 10.49 9.77
N LEU A 36 2.54 9.54 9.01
CA LEU A 36 1.67 8.44 9.46
C LEU A 36 0.37 8.93 10.12
N ASP A 37 -0.16 10.07 9.65
CA ASP A 37 -1.40 10.69 10.15
C ASP A 37 -2.45 10.82 9.05
N ASP A 38 -3.71 10.92 9.46
CA ASP A 38 -4.89 10.99 8.58
C ASP A 38 -4.95 12.33 7.81
N TYR A 39 -5.76 12.36 6.75
CA TYR A 39 -6.09 13.59 6.03
C TYR A 39 -7.34 14.26 6.58
N ASP A 40 -7.32 15.58 6.71
CA ASP A 40 -8.44 16.37 7.19
C ASP A 40 -8.69 17.61 6.30
N ALA A 41 -9.68 18.43 6.67
CA ALA A 41 -10.04 19.62 5.90
C ALA A 41 -8.97 20.72 5.95
N ASP A 42 -8.19 20.80 7.03
CA ASP A 42 -7.11 21.74 7.21
C ASP A 42 -5.82 21.24 6.53
N ASN A 43 -5.64 19.91 6.49
CA ASN A 43 -4.52 19.16 5.93
C ASN A 43 -5.03 18.13 4.90
N PRO A 44 -5.45 18.57 3.70
CA PRO A 44 -5.99 17.68 2.67
C PRO A 44 -4.92 16.80 2.02
N LYS A 45 -5.37 15.70 1.40
CA LYS A 45 -4.49 14.84 0.59
C LYS A 45 -4.07 15.49 -0.71
N MET A 46 -2.76 15.57 -0.93
CA MET A 46 -2.15 16.06 -2.16
C MET A 46 -1.52 14.90 -2.93
N VAL A 47 -1.98 14.68 -4.16
CA VAL A 47 -1.47 13.61 -5.02
C VAL A 47 -0.29 14.12 -5.85
N ALA A 48 0.87 13.49 -5.67
CA ALA A 48 2.06 13.75 -6.46
C ALA A 48 1.93 13.19 -7.89
N LYS A 49 2.82 13.60 -8.81
CA LYS A 49 2.80 13.13 -10.20
C LYS A 49 2.94 11.61 -10.35
N CYS A 50 3.57 10.97 -9.38
CA CYS A 50 3.72 9.51 -9.32
C CYS A 50 2.47 8.78 -8.81
N GLY A 51 1.42 9.49 -8.41
CA GLY A 51 0.18 8.92 -7.88
C GLY A 51 0.13 8.78 -6.36
N HIS A 52 1.26 8.98 -5.66
CA HIS A 52 1.30 8.89 -4.19
C HIS A 52 0.78 10.16 -3.52
N HIS A 53 0.10 9.99 -2.39
CA HIS A 53 -0.53 11.05 -1.61
C HIS A 53 0.32 11.46 -0.41
N PHE A 54 0.29 12.74 -0.06
CA PHE A 54 0.99 13.34 1.08
C PHE A 54 0.20 14.54 1.60
N HIS A 55 0.44 14.96 2.84
CA HIS A 55 0.06 16.33 3.23
C HIS A 55 0.96 17.31 2.50
N LEU A 56 0.44 18.50 2.17
CA LEU A 56 1.22 19.55 1.51
C LEU A 56 2.49 19.90 2.28
N VAL A 57 2.39 20.07 3.60
CA VAL A 57 3.54 20.39 4.45
C VAL A 57 4.56 19.25 4.43
N CYS A 58 4.11 18.00 4.59
CA CYS A 58 5.00 16.84 4.65
C CYS A 58 5.77 16.62 3.34
N ILE A 59 5.14 16.83 2.17
CA ILE A 59 5.86 16.69 0.89
C ILE A 59 6.85 17.82 0.65
N LEU A 60 6.54 19.04 1.09
CA LEU A 60 7.46 20.18 0.99
C LEU A 60 8.67 20.01 1.90
N GLU A 61 8.46 19.59 3.16
CA GLU A 61 9.56 19.26 4.08
C GLU A 61 10.41 18.11 3.56
N TRP A 62 9.79 17.11 2.93
CA TRP A 62 10.52 16.02 2.29
C TRP A 62 11.38 16.51 1.13
N MET A 63 10.87 17.44 0.32
CA MET A 63 11.61 18.03 -0.81
C MET A 63 12.87 18.79 -0.43
N GLU A 64 12.95 19.32 0.80
CA GLU A 64 14.19 19.90 1.32
C GLU A 64 15.30 18.86 1.51
N ARG A 65 14.92 17.57 1.66
CA ARG A 65 15.84 16.43 1.82
C ARG A 65 16.09 15.71 0.50
N SER A 66 15.05 15.48 -0.29
CA SER A 66 15.14 14.80 -1.59
C SER A 66 14.09 15.28 -2.59
N PRO A 67 14.45 15.54 -3.87
CA PRO A 67 13.48 15.86 -4.92
C PRO A 67 12.65 14.65 -5.41
N THR A 68 12.82 13.47 -4.79
CA THR A 68 12.14 12.22 -5.16
C THR A 68 11.02 11.86 -4.20
N CYS A 69 10.07 11.07 -4.66
CA CYS A 69 8.95 10.57 -3.88
C CYS A 69 9.44 9.59 -2.81
N ALA A 70 9.02 9.79 -1.55
CA ALA A 70 9.37 8.90 -0.43
C ALA A 70 8.88 7.45 -0.58
N VAL A 71 7.94 7.19 -1.50
CA VAL A 71 7.34 5.87 -1.70
C VAL A 71 7.95 5.12 -2.89
N CYS A 72 8.29 5.82 -3.97
CA CYS A 72 8.71 5.18 -5.23
C CYS A 72 9.94 5.79 -5.91
N ASP A 73 10.60 6.75 -5.26
CA ASP A 73 11.80 7.44 -5.73
C ASP A 73 11.67 8.17 -7.09
N GLN A 74 10.46 8.32 -7.61
CA GLN A 74 10.20 9.12 -8.80
C GLN A 74 10.33 10.61 -8.50
N VAL A 75 10.86 11.39 -9.43
CA VAL A 75 11.02 12.84 -9.28
C VAL A 75 9.65 13.50 -9.07
N LEU A 76 9.48 14.20 -7.96
CA LEU A 76 8.21 14.85 -7.59
C LEU A 76 7.88 16.00 -8.53
N PHE A 77 8.88 16.81 -8.86
CA PHE A 77 8.77 17.96 -9.75
C PHE A 77 9.95 18.02 -10.69
N SER A 78 9.66 18.15 -11.99
CA SER A 78 10.69 18.36 -13.00
C SER A 78 11.10 19.84 -12.96
N TYR A 79 12.31 20.13 -12.48
CA TYR A 79 12.83 21.49 -12.27
C TYR A 79 13.23 22.24 -13.55
N HIS A 80 12.62 21.95 -14.70
CA HIS A 80 12.98 22.58 -15.98
C HIS A 80 12.67 24.09 -16.10
N TYR A 81 12.31 24.78 -15.01
CA TYR A 81 11.87 26.18 -15.03
C TYR A 81 12.86 27.20 -14.42
N TYR A 82 13.98 26.79 -13.83
CA TYR A 82 14.95 27.71 -13.20
C TYR A 82 16.23 27.98 -14.02
N THR A 83 16.30 27.50 -15.27
CA THR A 83 17.44 27.71 -16.18
C THR A 83 17.04 28.47 -17.44
N LEU A 84 16.15 29.46 -17.32
CA LEU A 84 15.88 30.45 -18.36
C LEU A 84 16.45 31.80 -17.96
#